data_AF-U6EF30-F1
#
_entry.id   AF-U6EF30-F1
#
_cell.length_a   1.000
_cell.length_b   1.000
_cell.length_c   1.000
_cell.angle_alpha   90.00
_cell.angle_beta   90.00
_cell.angle_gamma   90.00
#
_symmetry.space_group_name_H-M   'P 1'
#
loop_
_entity.id
_entity.type
_entity.pdbx_description
1 polymer ?
#
loop_
_entity_poly.entity_id
_entity_poly.type
_entity_poly.pdbx_seq_one_letter_code
_entity_poly.pdbx_strand_id
1 'polypeptide(L)'
;MYETLTYTGGVHKHEEIKELIEDLGGFVLQETTSQMDLVLTLAVPVEDVDKVDEKSRELLGEIKRAPMAGTEIAIVSPTLARQHLPHSACDISEYLRRYGAKDNMIGLSRGAGKGISRISEDEKRLIEEHDLVVFALGSFRECLMNKTHLFNDIDIPVVVTGAPEMNLDDLPGATAYVSGLGRIPRRLKRGENIRALRNLVEVVEDILDTRRKEMMDDPPIVPSILVKTEIENQVKAVEEIYSPAPIVSQLDGVRVKLNYDEHKDEIAEVKVDEYRLGDVSEIKKSLMYDYILVKLLPESSII
;
A
#
# COMPACT_ATOMS: atom_id res chain seq x y z
N MET A 1 16.24 12.60 -4.21
CA MET A 1 14.99 11.90 -4.58
C MET A 1 15.33 10.42 -4.71
N TYR A 2 14.48 9.54 -4.17
CA TYR A 2 14.69 8.09 -4.22
C TYR A 2 13.79 7.48 -5.30
N GLU A 3 14.32 6.54 -6.08
CA GLU A 3 13.56 5.65 -6.96
C GLU A 3 13.32 4.33 -6.22
N THR A 4 12.10 3.82 -6.29
CA THR A 4 11.74 2.54 -5.68
C THR A 4 11.82 1.40 -6.67
N LEU A 5 12.52 0.34 -6.28
CA LEU A 5 12.85 -0.80 -7.12
C LEU A 5 12.46 -2.12 -6.44
N THR A 6 12.14 -3.13 -7.25
CA THR A 6 12.03 -4.52 -6.84
C THR A 6 13.18 -5.29 -7.47
N TYR A 7 14.06 -5.84 -6.64
CA TYR A 7 15.06 -6.81 -7.03
C TYR A 7 14.53 -8.23 -6.81
N THR A 8 14.68 -9.10 -7.80
CA THR A 8 14.38 -10.54 -7.70
C THR A 8 15.64 -11.31 -8.06
N GLY A 9 16.17 -12.10 -7.13
CA GLY A 9 17.39 -12.88 -7.34
C GLY A 9 17.45 -14.12 -6.48
N GLY A 10 18.57 -14.83 -6.52
CA GLY A 10 18.80 -15.96 -5.62
C GLY A 10 19.18 -15.51 -4.21
N VAL A 11 18.91 -16.35 -3.21
CA VAL A 11 19.38 -16.14 -1.82
C VAL A 11 20.92 -16.14 -1.73
N HIS A 12 21.62 -16.74 -2.68
CA HIS A 12 23.08 -16.77 -2.69
C HIS A 12 23.65 -15.37 -3.04
N LYS A 13 24.57 -14.84 -2.21
CA LYS A 13 25.22 -13.53 -2.37
C LYS A 13 24.30 -12.30 -2.32
N HIS A 14 23.10 -12.45 -1.79
CA HIS A 14 22.19 -11.31 -1.65
C HIS A 14 22.68 -10.23 -0.68
N GLU A 15 23.55 -10.56 0.27
CA GLU A 15 24.19 -9.55 1.12
C GLU A 15 24.99 -8.54 0.29
N GLU A 16 25.58 -8.94 -0.85
CA GLU A 16 26.31 -8.02 -1.72
C GLU A 16 25.41 -6.92 -2.31
N ILE A 17 24.11 -7.19 -2.50
CA ILE A 17 23.19 -6.14 -2.97
C ILE A 17 22.72 -5.26 -1.82
N LYS A 18 22.50 -5.83 -0.62
CA LYS A 18 22.12 -5.07 0.58
C LYS A 18 23.22 -4.08 0.98
N GLU A 19 24.46 -4.56 1.07
CA GLU A 19 25.64 -3.74 1.36
C GLU A 19 25.77 -2.59 0.35
N LEU A 20 25.60 -2.87 -0.94
CA LEU A 20 25.63 -1.82 -1.98
C LEU A 20 24.53 -0.78 -1.76
N ILE A 21 23.31 -1.20 -1.41
CA ILE A 21 22.21 -0.25 -1.15
C ILE A 21 22.54 0.66 0.04
N GLU A 22 23.07 0.09 1.12
CA GLU A 22 23.48 0.86 2.30
C GLU A 22 24.62 1.85 1.97
N ASP A 23 25.64 1.41 1.20
CA ASP A 23 26.75 2.25 0.76
C ASP A 23 26.30 3.43 -0.13
N LEU A 24 25.24 3.24 -0.90
CA LEU A 24 24.63 4.27 -1.73
C LEU A 24 23.67 5.17 -0.94
N GLY A 25 23.48 4.94 0.36
CA GLY A 25 22.52 5.67 1.19
C GLY A 25 21.06 5.37 0.84
N GLY A 26 20.80 4.21 0.25
CA GLY A 26 19.48 3.65 0.02
C GLY A 26 18.95 2.84 1.21
N PHE A 27 17.75 2.31 1.06
CA PHE A 27 17.04 1.59 2.11
C PHE A 27 16.38 0.32 1.59
N VAL A 28 16.38 -0.73 2.41
CA VAL A 28 15.58 -1.93 2.17
C VAL A 28 14.19 -1.74 2.78
N LEU A 29 13.21 -1.49 1.91
CA LEU A 29 11.80 -1.32 2.31
C LEU A 29 11.18 -2.63 2.78
N GLN A 30 11.50 -3.72 2.08
CA GLN A 30 10.97 -5.04 2.39
C GLN A 30 11.90 -6.12 1.89
N GLU A 31 12.01 -7.17 2.69
CA GLU A 31 12.65 -8.42 2.31
C GLU A 31 11.64 -9.57 2.34
N THR A 32 11.64 -10.42 1.33
CA THR A 32 10.81 -11.62 1.30
C THR A 32 11.58 -12.76 0.66
N THR A 33 11.84 -13.78 1.46
CA THR A 33 12.56 -14.99 1.06
C THR A 33 11.57 -16.13 0.83
N SER A 34 11.59 -16.71 -0.37
CA SER A 34 10.76 -17.85 -0.75
C SER A 34 11.63 -18.96 -1.32
N GLN A 35 11.95 -19.95 -0.49
CA GLN A 35 12.82 -21.07 -0.83
C GLN A 35 14.23 -20.61 -1.26
N MET A 36 14.50 -20.58 -2.56
CA MET A 36 15.77 -20.16 -3.15
C MET A 36 15.71 -18.74 -3.75
N ASP A 37 14.51 -18.16 -3.84
CA ASP A 37 14.29 -16.84 -4.39
C ASP A 37 14.23 -15.80 -3.27
N LEU A 38 14.87 -14.66 -3.53
CA LEU A 38 14.82 -13.48 -2.71
C LEU A 38 14.18 -12.35 -3.51
N VAL A 39 13.17 -11.73 -2.92
CA VAL A 39 12.56 -10.50 -3.45
C VAL A 39 12.83 -9.38 -2.46
N LEU A 40 13.55 -8.35 -2.91
CA LEU A 40 13.82 -7.14 -2.14
C LEU A 40 13.06 -5.98 -2.77
N THR A 41 12.37 -5.20 -1.94
CA THR A 41 11.87 -3.88 -2.32
C THR A 41 12.81 -2.85 -1.72
N LEU A 42 13.33 -1.96 -2.57
CA LEU A 42 14.45 -1.07 -2.28
C LEU A 42 14.06 0.36 -2.62
N ALA A 43 14.62 1.33 -1.90
CA ALA A 43 14.60 2.74 -2.26
C ALA A 43 16.05 3.21 -2.43
N VAL A 44 16.41 3.73 -3.61
CA VAL A 44 17.79 4.07 -3.98
C VAL A 44 17.82 5.49 -4.55
N PRO A 45 18.85 6.31 -4.29
CA PRO A 45 18.98 7.60 -4.98
C PRO A 45 18.89 7.44 -6.50
N VAL A 46 18.14 8.33 -7.16
CA VAL A 46 17.87 8.25 -8.61
C VAL A 46 19.17 8.19 -9.44
N GLU A 47 20.23 8.87 -8.99
CA GLU A 47 21.53 8.92 -9.66
C GLU A 47 22.28 7.58 -9.65
N ASP A 48 21.93 6.68 -8.74
CA ASP A 48 22.65 5.43 -8.50
C ASP A 48 21.88 4.18 -8.97
N VAL A 49 20.70 4.35 -9.58
CA VAL A 49 19.88 3.24 -10.10
C VAL A 49 20.66 2.36 -11.08
N ASP A 50 21.49 2.96 -11.94
CA ASP A 50 22.30 2.22 -12.92
C ASP A 50 23.32 1.29 -12.24
N LYS A 51 23.91 1.70 -11.11
CA LYS A 51 24.85 0.86 -10.35
C LYS A 51 24.16 -0.37 -9.76
N VAL A 52 22.93 -0.20 -9.30
CA VAL A 52 22.13 -1.31 -8.76
C VAL A 52 21.72 -2.26 -9.88
N ASP A 53 21.38 -1.75 -11.07
CA ASP A 53 21.09 -2.58 -12.26
C ASP A 53 22.32 -3.40 -12.69
N GLU A 54 23.51 -2.79 -12.72
CA GLU A 54 24.75 -3.50 -13.01
C GLU A 54 25.01 -4.63 -12.01
N LYS A 55 24.89 -4.33 -10.70
CA LYS A 55 25.09 -5.34 -9.65
C LYS A 55 24.05 -6.45 -9.70
N SER A 56 22.79 -6.13 -9.99
CA SER A 56 21.73 -7.13 -10.17
C SER A 56 22.07 -8.10 -11.30
N ARG A 57 22.55 -7.59 -12.44
CA ARG A 57 22.96 -8.44 -13.57
C ARG A 57 24.16 -9.33 -13.23
N GLU A 58 25.13 -8.81 -12.48
CA GLU A 58 26.25 -9.60 -11.96
C GLU A 58 25.77 -10.79 -11.11
N LEU A 59 24.76 -10.55 -10.27
CA LEU A 59 24.15 -11.55 -9.39
C LEU A 59 23.09 -12.43 -10.09
N LEU A 60 22.94 -12.32 -11.41
CA LEU A 60 21.91 -13.02 -12.20
C LEU A 60 20.47 -12.74 -11.72
N GLY A 61 20.23 -11.57 -11.13
CA GLY A 61 18.92 -11.09 -10.70
C GLY A 61 18.25 -10.17 -11.72
N GLU A 62 16.99 -9.85 -11.46
CA GLU A 62 16.16 -8.94 -12.25
C GLU A 62 15.75 -7.73 -11.39
N ILE A 63 15.89 -6.52 -11.95
CA ILE A 63 15.36 -5.30 -11.35
C ILE A 63 14.18 -4.79 -12.15
N LYS A 64 13.14 -4.38 -11.41
CA LYS A 64 11.95 -3.71 -11.93
C LYS A 64 11.66 -2.48 -11.10
N ARG A 65 11.07 -1.46 -11.71
CA ARG A 65 10.53 -0.31 -10.96
C ARG A 65 9.32 -0.76 -10.13
N ALA A 66 9.22 -0.21 -8.92
CA ALA A 66 8.18 -0.52 -7.95
C ALA A 66 7.48 0.78 -7.54
N PRO A 67 6.68 1.39 -8.42
CA PRO A 67 6.14 2.74 -8.22
C PRO A 67 5.21 2.85 -7.01
N MET A 68 4.70 1.74 -6.48
CA MET A 68 3.80 1.71 -5.32
C MET A 68 4.50 1.25 -4.04
N ALA A 69 5.83 1.08 -4.07
CA ALA A 69 6.57 0.75 -2.86
C ALA A 69 6.44 1.85 -1.81
N GLY A 70 6.34 1.43 -0.54
CA GLY A 70 6.13 2.34 0.59
C GLY A 70 4.70 2.88 0.69
N THR A 71 3.73 2.25 0.01
CA THR A 71 2.32 2.62 0.11
C THR A 71 1.48 1.46 0.63
N GLU A 72 0.43 1.78 1.38
CA GLU A 72 -0.58 0.84 1.86
C GLU A 72 -1.93 1.13 1.19
N ILE A 73 -2.45 0.16 0.44
CA ILE A 73 -3.66 0.28 -0.37
C ILE A 73 -4.76 -0.62 0.19
N ALA A 74 -5.96 -0.07 0.41
CA ALA A 74 -7.13 -0.87 0.76
C ALA A 74 -7.79 -1.42 -0.50
N ILE A 75 -8.00 -2.74 -0.59
CA ILE A 75 -8.81 -3.36 -1.65
C ILE A 75 -10.16 -3.73 -1.06
N VAL A 76 -11.16 -2.91 -1.32
CA VAL A 76 -12.51 -3.08 -0.77
C VAL A 76 -13.36 -3.90 -1.73
N SER A 77 -13.84 -5.03 -1.24
CA SER A 77 -14.84 -5.82 -1.93
C SER A 77 -16.19 -5.71 -1.21
N PRO A 78 -17.31 -5.62 -1.94
CA PRO A 78 -18.65 -5.69 -1.36
C PRO A 78 -18.89 -6.90 -0.45
N THR A 79 -18.12 -7.97 -0.64
CA THR A 79 -18.17 -9.18 0.19
C THR A 79 -17.02 -10.11 -0.16
N LEU A 80 -16.41 -10.73 0.85
CA LEU A 80 -15.37 -11.76 0.70
C LEU A 80 -15.91 -13.19 0.81
N ALA A 81 -17.22 -13.36 0.92
CA ALA A 81 -17.77 -14.70 1.08
C ALA A 81 -17.56 -15.52 -0.20
N ARG A 82 -17.26 -16.81 -0.02
CA ARG A 82 -16.87 -17.71 -1.12
C ARG A 82 -17.90 -17.76 -2.24
N GLN A 83 -19.20 -17.72 -1.93
CA GLN A 83 -20.28 -17.70 -2.93
C GLN A 83 -20.27 -16.45 -3.84
N HIS A 84 -19.56 -15.40 -3.44
CA HIS A 84 -19.46 -14.16 -4.20
C HIS A 84 -18.26 -14.14 -5.17
N LEU A 85 -17.38 -15.14 -5.12
CA LEU A 85 -16.25 -15.34 -6.02
C LEU A 85 -15.35 -14.09 -6.08
N PRO A 86 -14.59 -13.78 -5.00
CA PRO A 86 -13.79 -12.57 -4.90
C PRO A 86 -12.52 -12.58 -5.79
N HIS A 87 -12.45 -13.48 -6.78
CA HIS A 87 -11.27 -13.68 -7.61
C HIS A 87 -10.78 -12.40 -8.28
N SER A 88 -11.68 -11.50 -8.71
CA SER A 88 -11.27 -10.22 -9.27
C SER A 88 -10.55 -9.34 -8.24
N ALA A 89 -11.07 -9.23 -7.00
CA ALA A 89 -10.42 -8.48 -5.92
C ALA A 89 -9.07 -9.10 -5.53
N CYS A 90 -8.98 -10.44 -5.44
CA CYS A 90 -7.72 -11.11 -5.15
C CYS A 90 -6.69 -10.96 -6.28
N ASP A 91 -7.13 -10.99 -7.54
CA ASP A 91 -6.23 -10.80 -8.69
C ASP A 91 -5.78 -9.34 -8.81
N ILE A 92 -6.64 -8.36 -8.52
CA ILE A 92 -6.27 -6.95 -8.39
C ILE A 92 -5.20 -6.78 -7.31
N SER A 93 -5.45 -7.35 -6.12
CA SER A 93 -4.52 -7.32 -5.00
C SER A 93 -3.16 -7.92 -5.36
N GLU A 94 -3.15 -9.13 -5.93
CA GLU A 94 -1.94 -9.80 -6.40
C GLU A 94 -1.19 -8.96 -7.46
N TYR A 95 -1.92 -8.26 -8.34
CA TYR A 95 -1.31 -7.44 -9.38
C TYR A 95 -0.65 -6.20 -8.80
N LEU A 96 -1.32 -5.45 -7.91
CA LEU A 96 -0.76 -4.26 -7.27
C LEU A 96 0.47 -4.58 -6.40
N ARG A 97 0.45 -5.71 -5.69
CA ARG A 97 1.62 -6.20 -4.93
C ARG A 97 2.88 -6.39 -5.78
N ARG A 98 2.73 -6.78 -7.06
CA ARG A 98 3.88 -6.93 -7.97
C ARG A 98 4.55 -5.60 -8.33
N TYR A 99 3.84 -4.48 -8.13
CA TYR A 99 4.34 -3.12 -8.34
C TYR A 99 4.78 -2.44 -7.03
N GLY A 100 4.91 -3.21 -5.95
CA GLY A 100 5.46 -2.76 -4.66
C GLY A 100 4.42 -2.38 -3.61
N ALA A 101 3.14 -2.34 -3.96
CA ALA A 101 2.09 -1.98 -3.01
C ALA A 101 1.98 -3.00 -1.86
N LYS A 102 1.82 -2.51 -0.64
CA LYS A 102 1.21 -3.29 0.43
C LYS A 102 -0.28 -3.10 0.35
N ASP A 103 -1.03 -4.19 0.47
CA ASP A 103 -2.48 -4.08 0.43
C ASP A 103 -3.19 -4.92 1.47
N ASN A 104 -4.35 -4.41 1.87
CA ASN A 104 -5.25 -5.05 2.80
C ASN A 104 -6.59 -5.25 2.11
N MET A 105 -7.04 -6.50 2.05
CA MET A 105 -8.33 -6.81 1.47
C MET A 105 -9.42 -6.66 2.52
N ILE A 106 -10.33 -5.71 2.29
CA ILE A 106 -11.42 -5.37 3.22
C ILE A 106 -12.74 -5.87 2.61
N GLY A 107 -13.43 -6.73 3.35
CA GLY A 107 -14.76 -7.20 3.00
C GLY A 107 -15.81 -6.45 3.79
N LEU A 108 -16.67 -5.70 3.11
CA LEU A 108 -17.78 -5.02 3.79
C LEU A 108 -18.73 -6.04 4.43
N SER A 109 -19.13 -5.76 5.66
CA SER A 109 -20.08 -6.57 6.43
C SER A 109 -21.44 -6.67 5.73
N ARG A 110 -21.84 -5.58 5.05
CA ARG A 110 -23.08 -5.48 4.28
C ARG A 110 -22.89 -4.79 2.94
N GLY A 111 -21.86 -5.12 2.16
CA GLY A 111 -21.67 -4.50 0.84
C GLY A 111 -22.46 -5.15 -0.30
N ALA A 112 -22.98 -6.38 -0.12
CA ALA A 112 -23.70 -7.13 -1.14
C ALA A 112 -25.14 -6.64 -1.35
N GLY A 113 -25.68 -6.84 -2.56
CA GLY A 113 -27.02 -6.40 -2.94
C GLY A 113 -27.08 -4.94 -3.40
N LYS A 114 -28.08 -4.59 -4.21
CA LYS A 114 -28.23 -3.24 -4.81
C LYS A 114 -28.93 -2.25 -3.87
N GLY A 115 -29.97 -2.69 -3.16
CA GLY A 115 -30.81 -1.82 -2.32
C GLY A 115 -30.62 -1.99 -0.81
N ILE A 116 -29.70 -2.87 -0.39
CA ILE A 116 -29.44 -3.16 1.03
C ILE A 116 -27.98 -2.94 1.41
N SER A 117 -27.13 -2.56 0.45
CA SER A 117 -25.71 -2.39 0.72
C SER A 117 -25.50 -1.18 1.63
N ARG A 118 -24.69 -1.35 2.66
CA ARG A 118 -24.33 -0.32 3.64
C ARG A 118 -22.84 -0.46 3.95
N ILE A 119 -22.26 0.66 4.34
CA ILE A 119 -20.95 0.75 4.94
C ILE A 119 -21.14 1.39 6.32
N SER A 120 -20.48 0.85 7.35
CA SER A 120 -20.48 1.48 8.68
C SER A 120 -19.44 2.60 8.75
N GLU A 121 -19.58 3.47 9.75
CA GLU A 121 -18.59 4.51 10.00
C GLU A 121 -17.22 3.91 10.36
N ASP A 122 -17.19 2.84 11.16
CA ASP A 122 -15.95 2.15 11.48
C ASP A 122 -15.29 1.52 10.25
N GLU A 123 -16.07 1.01 9.29
CA GLU A 123 -15.53 0.49 8.02
C GLU A 123 -14.94 1.61 7.17
N LYS A 124 -15.58 2.79 7.11
CA LYS A 124 -15.03 3.97 6.43
C LYS A 124 -13.72 4.42 7.06
N ARG A 125 -13.72 4.60 8.38
CA ARG A 125 -12.52 5.00 9.14
C ARG A 125 -11.37 4.02 8.96
N LEU A 126 -11.65 2.70 8.94
CA LEU A 126 -10.65 1.67 8.66
C LEU A 126 -10.06 1.82 7.25
N ILE A 127 -10.90 2.11 6.25
CA ILE A 127 -10.44 2.34 4.87
C ILE A 127 -9.55 3.59 4.82
N GLU A 128 -9.93 4.66 5.49
CA GLU A 128 -9.21 5.95 5.54
C GLU A 128 -7.85 5.87 6.24
N GLU A 129 -7.56 4.79 6.96
CA GLU A 129 -6.21 4.57 7.49
C GLU A 129 -5.17 4.27 6.39
N HIS A 130 -5.57 4.10 5.12
CA HIS A 130 -4.71 3.71 3.99
C HIS A 130 -4.39 4.92 3.08
N ASP A 131 -3.38 4.78 2.21
CA ASP A 131 -2.99 5.85 1.27
C ASP A 131 -4.00 6.01 0.12
N LEU A 132 -4.63 4.92 -0.30
CA LEU A 132 -5.57 4.83 -1.41
C LEU A 132 -6.50 3.64 -1.23
N VAL A 133 -7.73 3.73 -1.74
CA VAL A 133 -8.67 2.61 -1.76
C VAL A 133 -9.10 2.24 -3.18
N VAL A 134 -9.11 0.93 -3.47
CA VAL A 134 -9.67 0.35 -4.70
C VAL A 134 -10.96 -0.39 -4.36
N PHE A 135 -12.11 0.13 -4.81
CA PHE A 135 -13.40 -0.54 -4.72
C PHE A 135 -13.61 -1.49 -5.89
N ALA A 136 -13.46 -2.79 -5.64
CA ALA A 136 -13.69 -3.84 -6.62
C ALA A 136 -15.19 -4.19 -6.71
N LEU A 137 -15.92 -3.49 -7.58
CA LEU A 137 -17.37 -3.61 -7.69
C LEU A 137 -17.81 -4.57 -8.81
N GLY A 138 -19.12 -4.59 -9.06
CA GLY A 138 -19.79 -5.57 -9.91
C GLY A 138 -19.78 -5.23 -11.41
N SER A 139 -20.59 -5.98 -12.15
CA SER A 139 -20.60 -5.92 -13.63
C SER A 139 -21.75 -5.10 -14.23
N PHE A 140 -22.60 -4.49 -13.41
CA PHE A 140 -23.82 -3.82 -13.87
C PHE A 140 -23.75 -2.32 -13.57
N ARG A 141 -23.81 -1.49 -14.62
CA ARG A 141 -23.76 -0.02 -14.54
C ARG A 141 -24.72 0.54 -13.50
N GLU A 142 -25.98 0.12 -13.56
CA GLU A 142 -27.01 0.59 -12.61
C GLU A 142 -26.69 0.22 -11.16
N CYS A 143 -26.05 -0.94 -10.92
CA CYS A 143 -25.62 -1.32 -9.58
C CYS A 143 -24.43 -0.49 -9.07
N LEU A 144 -23.56 -0.01 -9.97
CA LEU A 144 -22.42 0.83 -9.61
C LEU A 144 -22.90 2.24 -9.21
N MET A 145 -23.77 2.85 -10.03
CA MET A 145 -24.34 4.18 -9.74
C MET A 145 -25.15 4.21 -8.44
N ASN A 146 -25.85 3.12 -8.10
CA ASN A 146 -26.61 3.02 -6.84
C ASN A 146 -25.74 2.68 -5.62
N LYS A 147 -24.43 2.50 -5.78
CA LYS A 147 -23.49 2.15 -4.71
C LYS A 147 -22.47 3.24 -4.41
N THR A 148 -22.65 4.42 -4.98
CA THR A 148 -21.79 5.58 -4.74
C THR A 148 -21.76 5.98 -3.27
N HIS A 149 -22.85 5.76 -2.53
CA HIS A 149 -22.91 5.96 -1.08
C HIS A 149 -21.94 5.08 -0.26
N LEU A 150 -21.29 4.09 -0.87
CA LEU A 150 -20.26 3.30 -0.20
C LEU A 150 -18.92 4.02 -0.12
N PHE A 151 -18.69 5.03 -0.97
CA PHE A 151 -17.38 5.67 -1.11
C PHE A 151 -17.44 7.19 -1.36
N ASN A 152 -18.62 7.80 -1.42
CA ASN A 152 -18.79 9.22 -1.67
C ASN A 152 -18.25 10.13 -0.56
N ASP A 153 -18.23 9.64 0.68
CA ASP A 153 -17.75 10.36 1.85
C ASP A 153 -16.49 9.66 2.42
N ILE A 154 -15.53 9.33 1.56
CA ILE A 154 -14.22 8.81 1.96
C ILE A 154 -13.18 9.90 1.65
N ASP A 155 -12.34 10.22 2.63
CA ASP A 155 -11.40 11.36 2.53
C ASP A 155 -10.10 11.05 1.77
N ILE A 156 -9.84 9.77 1.48
CA ILE A 156 -8.67 9.32 0.71
C ILE A 156 -9.04 9.06 -0.77
N PRO A 157 -8.08 9.07 -1.71
CA PRO A 157 -8.35 8.79 -3.11
C PRO A 157 -9.05 7.44 -3.33
N VAL A 158 -10.13 7.48 -4.10
CA VAL A 158 -11.00 6.33 -4.37
C VAL A 158 -10.90 5.92 -5.84
N VAL A 159 -10.40 4.71 -6.09
CA VAL A 159 -10.43 4.09 -7.41
C VAL A 159 -11.55 3.06 -7.46
N VAL A 160 -12.49 3.20 -8.38
CA VAL A 160 -13.60 2.25 -8.53
C VAL A 160 -13.35 1.36 -9.74
N THR A 161 -13.52 0.04 -9.59
CA THR A 161 -13.44 -0.89 -10.71
C THR A 161 -14.80 -1.51 -11.03
N GLY A 162 -15.08 -1.73 -12.31
CA GLY A 162 -16.31 -2.36 -12.77
C GLY A 162 -16.17 -2.97 -14.16
N ALA A 163 -17.14 -3.79 -14.57
CA ALA A 163 -17.14 -4.32 -15.93
C ALA A 163 -17.50 -3.28 -17.02
N PRO A 164 -18.55 -2.47 -16.89
CA PRO A 164 -19.00 -1.59 -17.97
C PRO A 164 -18.06 -0.41 -18.17
N GLU A 165 -18.01 0.15 -19.37
CA GLU A 165 -17.45 1.49 -19.56
C GLU A 165 -18.42 2.53 -18.98
N MET A 166 -17.90 3.49 -18.20
CA MET A 166 -18.66 4.53 -17.51
C MET A 166 -17.84 5.82 -17.46
N ASN A 167 -18.51 6.96 -17.33
CA ASN A 167 -17.86 8.23 -17.09
C ASN A 167 -17.65 8.40 -15.59
N LEU A 168 -16.60 9.12 -15.19
CA LEU A 168 -16.33 9.39 -13.78
C LEU A 168 -17.47 10.19 -13.12
N ASP A 169 -18.14 11.07 -13.89
CA ASP A 169 -19.31 11.85 -13.44
C ASP A 169 -20.48 10.98 -12.99
N ASP A 170 -20.56 9.71 -13.45
CA ASP A 170 -21.58 8.75 -13.01
C ASP A 170 -21.30 8.19 -11.60
N LEU A 171 -20.12 8.45 -11.04
CA LEU A 171 -19.59 7.87 -9.80
C LEU A 171 -19.05 8.97 -8.85
N PRO A 172 -19.93 9.82 -8.28
CA PRO A 172 -19.51 10.85 -7.33
C PRO A 172 -18.70 10.27 -6.17
N GLY A 173 -17.60 10.97 -5.84
CA GLY A 173 -16.61 10.58 -4.83
C GLY A 173 -15.55 9.59 -5.29
N ALA A 174 -15.64 9.07 -6.51
CA ALA A 174 -14.52 8.36 -7.13
C ALA A 174 -13.50 9.37 -7.68
N THR A 175 -12.23 9.18 -7.36
CA THR A 175 -11.10 9.87 -7.99
C THR A 175 -10.86 9.34 -9.40
N ALA A 176 -11.04 8.03 -9.60
CA ALA A 176 -10.89 7.39 -10.91
C ALA A 176 -11.79 6.16 -11.07
N TYR A 177 -12.08 5.81 -12.32
CA TYR A 177 -12.83 4.61 -12.68
C TYR A 177 -12.07 3.75 -13.69
N VAL A 178 -11.99 2.44 -13.43
CA VAL A 178 -11.34 1.47 -14.31
C VAL A 178 -12.35 0.41 -14.76
N SER A 179 -12.64 0.38 -16.06
CA SER A 179 -13.54 -0.60 -16.67
C SER A 179 -12.86 -1.96 -16.92
N GLY A 180 -13.64 -2.99 -17.28
CA GLY A 180 -13.13 -4.35 -17.56
C GLY A 180 -12.82 -5.21 -16.32
N LEU A 181 -13.00 -4.68 -15.11
CA LEU A 181 -12.69 -5.35 -13.84
C LEU A 181 -13.94 -5.45 -12.94
N GLY A 182 -14.95 -6.20 -13.40
CA GLY A 182 -16.17 -6.48 -12.62
C GLY A 182 -16.12 -7.81 -11.84
N ARG A 183 -17.29 -8.41 -11.64
CA ARG A 183 -17.40 -9.72 -10.99
C ARG A 183 -17.14 -10.84 -12.00
N ILE A 184 -15.89 -11.29 -12.06
CA ILE A 184 -15.43 -12.32 -13.00
C ILE A 184 -15.18 -13.63 -12.23
N PRO A 185 -15.92 -14.72 -12.52
CA PRO A 185 -15.88 -15.98 -11.76
C PRO A 185 -14.67 -16.87 -12.13
N ARG A 186 -13.56 -16.27 -12.56
CA ARG A 186 -12.33 -16.94 -13.00
C ARG A 186 -11.14 -16.02 -12.78
N ARG A 187 -9.93 -16.60 -12.76
CA ARG A 187 -8.68 -15.83 -12.71
C ARG A 187 -8.54 -14.89 -13.92
N LEU A 188 -7.97 -13.71 -13.69
CA LEU A 188 -7.78 -12.62 -14.65
C LEU A 188 -6.59 -12.84 -15.61
N LYS A 189 -6.49 -14.04 -16.20
CA LYS A 189 -5.36 -14.43 -17.07
C LYS A 189 -5.56 -14.13 -18.57
N ARG A 190 -6.72 -13.60 -18.98
CA ARG A 190 -7.00 -13.29 -20.39
C ARG A 190 -6.41 -11.94 -20.76
N GLY A 191 -6.02 -11.77 -22.03
CA GLY A 191 -5.38 -10.53 -22.50
C GLY A 191 -6.22 -9.26 -22.29
N GLU A 192 -7.55 -9.35 -22.36
CA GLU A 192 -8.46 -8.25 -22.00
C GLU A 192 -8.36 -7.87 -20.51
N ASN A 193 -8.33 -8.86 -19.62
CA ASN A 193 -8.24 -8.65 -18.18
C ASN A 193 -6.85 -8.13 -17.79
N ILE A 194 -5.79 -8.63 -18.42
CA ILE A 194 -4.42 -8.16 -18.18
C ILE A 194 -4.28 -6.69 -18.59
N ARG A 195 -4.88 -6.29 -19.72
CA ARG A 195 -4.91 -4.88 -20.13
C ARG A 195 -5.65 -4.00 -19.12
N ALA A 196 -6.79 -4.46 -18.62
CA ALA A 196 -7.53 -3.73 -17.59
C ALA A 196 -6.75 -3.63 -16.27
N LEU A 197 -6.02 -4.69 -15.86
CA LEU A 197 -5.14 -4.66 -14.69
C LEU A 197 -3.96 -3.70 -14.87
N ARG A 198 -3.37 -3.60 -16.06
CA ARG A 198 -2.32 -2.61 -16.35
C ARG A 198 -2.86 -1.19 -16.28
N ASN A 199 -4.03 -0.94 -16.87
CA ASN A 199 -4.69 0.35 -16.77
C ASN A 199 -4.99 0.72 -15.30
N LEU A 200 -5.38 -0.25 -14.46
CA LEU A 200 -5.53 -0.02 -13.02
C LEU A 200 -4.21 0.41 -12.37
N VAL A 201 -3.10 -0.25 -12.71
CA VAL A 201 -1.79 0.10 -12.17
C VAL A 201 -1.39 1.51 -12.57
N GLU A 202 -1.51 1.87 -13.84
CA GLU A 202 -1.20 3.21 -14.36
C GLU A 202 -2.02 4.29 -13.65
N VAL A 203 -3.33 4.07 -13.49
CA VAL A 203 -4.21 5.01 -12.77
C VAL A 203 -3.83 5.15 -11.29
N VAL A 204 -3.52 4.05 -10.61
CA VAL A 204 -3.12 4.10 -9.19
C VAL A 204 -1.75 4.78 -9.03
N GLU A 205 -0.81 4.50 -9.92
CA GLU A 205 0.51 5.14 -9.96
C GLU A 205 0.38 6.66 -10.14
N ASP A 206 -0.40 7.13 -11.11
CA ASP A 206 -0.64 8.56 -11.35
C ASP A 206 -1.22 9.28 -10.12
N ILE A 207 -2.17 8.63 -9.41
CA ILE A 207 -2.78 9.19 -8.20
C ILE A 207 -1.75 9.27 -7.07
N LEU A 208 -0.98 8.20 -6.84
CA LEU A 208 0.04 8.17 -5.79
C LEU A 208 1.16 9.18 -6.08
N ASP A 209 1.59 9.32 -7.33
CA ASP A 209 2.60 10.31 -7.73
C ASP A 209 2.10 11.74 -7.59
N THR A 210 0.82 11.99 -7.86
CA THR A 210 0.20 13.29 -7.60
C THR A 210 0.23 13.59 -6.10
N ARG A 211 -0.18 12.62 -5.26
CA ARG A 211 -0.10 12.78 -3.80
C ARG A 211 1.31 13.01 -3.29
N ARG A 212 2.30 12.27 -3.80
CA ARG A 212 3.71 12.48 -3.43
C ARG A 212 4.16 13.91 -3.76
N LYS A 213 3.77 14.44 -4.91
CA LYS A 213 4.08 15.83 -5.30
C LYS A 213 3.40 16.84 -4.38
N GLU A 214 2.13 16.64 -4.06
CA GLU A 214 1.40 17.49 -3.11
C GLU A 214 2.07 17.47 -1.71
N MET A 215 2.50 16.29 -1.26
CA MET A 215 3.22 16.15 0.01
C MET A 215 4.63 16.76 -0.03
N MET A 216 5.25 16.95 -1.19
CA MET A 216 6.54 17.64 -1.27
C MET A 216 6.42 19.14 -0.97
N ASP A 217 5.22 19.72 -1.07
CA ASP A 217 4.99 21.12 -0.72
C ASP A 217 5.05 21.34 0.80
N ASP A 218 4.69 20.32 1.59
CA ASP A 218 4.77 20.30 3.06
C ASP A 218 5.09 18.87 3.55
N PRO A 219 6.37 18.45 3.47
CA PRO A 219 6.75 17.06 3.71
C PRO A 219 6.63 16.68 5.19
N PRO A 220 6.55 15.36 5.49
CA PRO A 220 6.67 14.88 6.85
C PRO A 220 8.02 15.29 7.48
N ILE A 221 8.02 15.65 8.76
CA ILE A 221 9.22 16.08 9.52
C ILE A 221 10.35 15.06 9.40
N VAL A 222 10.00 13.77 9.42
CA VAL A 222 10.92 12.66 9.21
C VAL A 222 10.37 11.76 8.10
N PRO A 223 11.20 11.16 7.24
CA PRO A 223 10.73 10.22 6.23
C PRO A 223 10.13 8.94 6.84
N SER A 224 9.00 8.46 6.33
CA SER A 224 8.35 7.23 6.83
C SER A 224 9.23 5.98 6.71
N ILE A 225 10.12 5.95 5.72
CA ILE A 225 11.09 4.88 5.53
C ILE A 225 12.09 4.80 6.69
N LEU A 226 12.56 5.96 7.17
CA LEU A 226 13.52 6.04 8.27
C LEU A 226 12.83 5.63 9.58
N VAL A 227 11.61 6.11 9.80
CA VAL A 227 10.79 5.73 10.96
C VAL A 227 10.61 4.21 11.03
N LYS A 228 10.31 3.56 9.89
CA LYS A 228 10.22 2.09 9.82
C LYS A 228 11.52 1.43 10.30
N THR A 229 12.66 1.83 9.75
CA THR A 229 13.98 1.26 10.08
C THR A 229 14.32 1.47 11.56
N GLU A 230 14.06 2.65 12.12
CA GLU A 230 14.35 2.94 13.52
C GLU A 230 13.47 2.14 14.48
N ILE A 231 12.20 1.93 14.15
CA ILE A 231 11.34 1.04 14.96
C ILE A 231 11.84 -0.41 14.88
N GLU A 232 12.21 -0.90 13.69
CA GLU A 232 12.80 -2.24 13.53
C GLU A 232 14.08 -2.43 14.36
N ASN A 233 14.90 -1.39 14.50
CA ASN A 233 16.16 -1.43 15.25
C ASN A 233 15.99 -1.29 16.77
N GLN A 234 15.03 -0.47 17.23
CA GLN A 234 14.91 -0.09 18.64
C GLN A 234 13.85 -0.91 19.40
N VAL A 235 12.83 -1.44 18.71
CA VAL A 235 11.68 -2.11 19.34
C VAL A 235 11.72 -3.61 19.13
N LYS A 236 12.25 -4.35 20.11
CA LYS A 236 12.44 -5.80 20.04
C LYS A 236 11.14 -6.59 19.84
N ALA A 237 10.03 -6.08 20.35
CA ALA A 237 8.72 -6.74 20.21
C ALA A 237 8.33 -6.94 18.72
N VAL A 238 8.89 -6.13 17.81
CA VAL A 238 8.66 -6.28 16.36
C VAL A 238 9.21 -7.61 15.83
N GLU A 239 10.30 -8.13 16.40
CA GLU A 239 10.90 -9.42 16.01
C GLU A 239 9.98 -10.62 16.34
N GLU A 240 9.07 -10.45 17.29
CA GLU A 240 8.11 -11.50 17.70
C GLU A 240 6.88 -11.57 16.77
N ILE A 241 6.75 -10.63 15.83
CA ILE A 241 5.64 -10.62 14.86
C ILE A 241 5.88 -11.65 13.76
N TYR A 242 5.10 -12.74 13.79
CA TYR A 242 5.13 -13.79 12.76
C TYR A 242 4.43 -13.41 11.44
N SER A 243 3.67 -12.31 11.41
CA SER A 243 2.98 -11.87 10.20
C SER A 243 3.96 -11.23 9.20
N PRO A 244 3.77 -11.41 7.89
CA PRO A 244 4.66 -10.81 6.90
C PRO A 244 4.62 -9.28 6.96
N ALA A 245 5.77 -8.62 6.83
CA ALA A 245 5.92 -7.18 7.02
C ALA A 245 5.36 -6.70 8.37
N PRO A 246 6.13 -6.87 9.47
CA PRO A 246 5.76 -6.41 10.82
C PRO A 246 5.43 -4.93 10.90
N ILE A 247 6.14 -4.13 10.09
CA ILE A 247 5.91 -2.71 9.89
C ILE A 247 5.60 -2.47 8.42
N VAL A 248 4.54 -1.70 8.17
CA VAL A 248 4.08 -1.34 6.83
C VAL A 248 4.23 0.17 6.67
N SER A 249 5.03 0.59 5.70
CA SER A 249 5.16 2.01 5.35
C SER A 249 3.94 2.52 4.59
N GLN A 250 3.59 3.77 4.87
CA GLN A 250 2.62 4.59 4.16
C GLN A 250 3.33 5.86 3.66
N LEU A 251 2.64 6.66 2.83
CA LEU A 251 3.21 7.92 2.35
C LEU A 251 3.53 8.89 3.49
N ASP A 252 2.65 8.96 4.48
CA ASP A 252 2.67 9.92 5.60
C ASP A 252 2.93 9.25 6.96
N GLY A 253 3.42 8.01 6.99
CA GLY A 253 3.59 7.30 8.25
C GLY A 253 3.86 5.81 8.15
N VAL A 254 3.61 5.10 9.24
CA VAL A 254 3.80 3.65 9.33
C VAL A 254 2.71 2.99 10.16
N ARG A 255 2.36 1.76 9.79
CA ARG A 255 1.54 0.85 10.61
C ARG A 255 2.44 -0.21 11.24
N VAL A 256 2.41 -0.30 12.56
CA VAL A 256 3.17 -1.28 13.35
C VAL A 256 2.20 -2.33 13.88
N LYS A 257 2.42 -3.60 13.52
CA LYS A 257 1.53 -4.72 13.89
C LYS A 257 1.74 -5.22 15.32
N LEU A 258 1.94 -4.28 16.25
CA LEU A 258 1.94 -4.49 17.69
C LEU A 258 0.61 -4.01 18.28
N ASN A 259 0.22 -4.58 19.42
CA ASN A 259 -0.96 -4.11 20.12
C ASN A 259 -0.76 -2.67 20.63
N TYR A 260 -1.72 -1.78 20.34
CA TYR A 260 -1.65 -0.38 20.73
C TYR A 260 -1.61 -0.16 22.24
N ASP A 261 -2.46 -0.85 22.98
CA ASP A 261 -2.60 -0.63 24.41
C ASP A 261 -1.34 -1.09 25.17
N GLU A 262 -0.59 -2.03 24.61
CA GLU A 262 0.63 -2.59 25.20
C GLU A 262 1.91 -1.81 24.80
N HIS A 263 2.02 -1.36 23.54
CA HIS A 263 3.29 -0.88 22.98
C HIS A 263 3.30 0.59 22.53
N LYS A 264 2.20 1.34 22.62
CA LYS A 264 2.18 2.74 22.14
C LYS A 264 3.26 3.63 22.76
N ASP A 265 3.56 3.45 24.05
CA ASP A 265 4.49 4.31 24.78
C ASP A 265 5.93 3.97 24.38
N GLU A 266 6.23 2.68 24.17
CA GLU A 266 7.50 2.21 23.62
C GLU A 266 7.73 2.78 22.21
N ILE A 267 6.71 2.73 21.34
CA ILE A 267 6.78 3.33 19.99
C ILE A 267 6.97 4.85 20.08
N ALA A 268 6.30 5.53 21.01
CA ALA A 268 6.43 6.97 21.19
C ALA A 268 7.83 7.42 21.65
N GLU A 269 8.62 6.55 22.28
CA GLU A 269 9.98 6.82 22.76
C GLU A 269 11.07 6.54 21.70
N VAL A 270 10.71 5.94 20.56
CA VAL A 270 11.66 5.67 19.47
C VAL A 270 12.30 6.97 19.00
N LYS A 271 13.62 6.96 18.87
CA LYS A 271 14.39 8.11 18.39
C LYS A 271 14.58 8.01 16.88
N VAL A 272 14.20 9.05 16.16
CA VAL A 272 14.40 9.16 14.71
C VAL A 272 15.17 10.44 14.48
N ASP A 273 16.43 10.31 14.05
CA ASP A 273 17.40 11.40 14.04
C ASP A 273 17.52 12.09 15.42
N GLU A 274 17.18 13.38 15.49
CA GLU A 274 17.18 14.19 16.70
C GLU A 274 15.82 14.23 17.40
N TYR A 275 14.79 13.66 16.78
CA TYR A 275 13.41 13.69 17.25
C TYR A 275 13.05 12.43 18.01
N ARG A 276 12.14 12.60 18.98
CA ARG A 276 11.39 11.50 19.56
C ARG A 276 10.10 11.33 18.77
N LEU A 277 9.74 10.10 18.40
CA LEU A 277 8.62 9.84 17.50
C LEU A 277 7.29 10.41 18.01
N GLY A 278 7.03 10.33 19.32
CA GLY A 278 5.82 10.89 19.93
C GLY A 278 5.70 12.42 19.84
N ASP A 279 6.79 13.14 19.55
CA ASP A 279 6.78 14.61 19.41
C ASP A 279 6.51 15.05 17.96
N VAL A 280 6.78 14.18 16.98
CA VAL A 280 6.68 14.46 15.54
C VAL A 280 5.61 13.62 14.83
N SER A 281 4.75 12.95 15.59
CA SER A 281 3.71 12.09 15.03
C SER A 281 2.47 11.99 15.91
N GLU A 282 1.35 11.67 15.29
CA GLU A 282 0.13 11.23 15.97
C GLU A 282 0.10 9.70 16.02
N ILE A 283 0.19 9.14 17.22
CA ILE A 283 0.16 7.69 17.46
C ILE A 283 -1.24 7.27 17.88
N LYS A 284 -1.95 6.62 16.96
CA LYS A 284 -3.37 6.26 17.10
C LYS A 284 -3.57 4.75 17.11
N LYS A 285 -4.65 4.33 17.76
CA LYS A 285 -5.13 2.95 17.72
C LYS A 285 -5.80 2.70 16.38
N SER A 286 -5.27 1.76 15.60
CA SER A 286 -5.86 1.32 14.36
C SER A 286 -7.12 0.48 14.61
N LEU A 287 -8.12 0.65 13.76
CA LEU A 287 -9.29 -0.23 13.70
C LEU A 287 -8.96 -1.62 13.14
N MET A 288 -7.76 -1.79 12.57
CA MET A 288 -7.23 -3.07 12.12
C MET A 288 -6.52 -3.78 13.26
N TYR A 289 -7.19 -4.76 13.87
CA TYR A 289 -6.63 -5.63 14.93
C TYR A 289 -5.99 -4.87 16.11
N ASP A 290 -6.46 -3.66 16.40
CA ASP A 290 -5.92 -2.83 17.47
C ASP A 290 -4.41 -2.51 17.31
N TYR A 291 -3.93 -2.51 16.07
CA TYR A 291 -2.55 -2.17 15.75
C TYR A 291 -2.22 -0.70 16.02
N ILE A 292 -0.92 -0.37 15.96
CA ILE A 292 -0.46 1.01 16.11
C ILE A 292 -0.37 1.65 14.73
N LEU A 293 -1.04 2.79 14.56
CA LEU A 293 -0.91 3.64 13.39
C LEU A 293 -0.15 4.91 13.79
N VAL A 294 0.99 5.15 13.17
CA VAL A 294 1.82 6.34 13.37
C VAL A 294 1.64 7.23 12.16
N LYS A 295 1.05 8.42 12.35
CA LYS A 295 0.88 9.44 11.30
C LYS A 295 1.84 10.59 11.56
N LEU A 296 2.76 10.82 10.64
CA LEU A 296 3.82 11.80 10.79
C LEU A 296 3.26 13.20 10.55
N LEU A 297 3.65 14.13 11.41
CA LEU A 297 3.26 15.52 11.26
C LEU A 297 4.07 16.14 10.11
N PRO A 298 3.47 17.05 9.33
CA PRO A 298 4.21 17.81 8.33
C PRO A 298 5.12 18.85 8.99
N GLU A 299 6.14 19.31 8.26
CA GLU A 299 7.11 20.32 8.75
C GLU A 299 6.43 21.58 9.29
N SER A 300 5.32 22.00 8.65
CA SER A 300 4.53 23.16 9.10
C SER A 300 3.96 23.05 10.53
N SER A 301 3.90 21.84 11.10
CA SER A 301 3.34 21.61 12.44
C SER A 301 4.30 21.91 13.61
N ILE A 302 5.58 22.14 13.34
CA ILE A 302 6.60 22.46 14.37
C ILE A 302 6.64 23.97 14.71
N ILE A 303 5.86 24.82 14.03
CA ILE A 303 5.88 26.30 14.18
C ILE A 303 5.23 26.77 15.50
#